data_AF-A0A1Q6DVE6-F1
#
_entry.id   AF-A0A1Q6DVE6-F1
#
_cell.length_a   1.000
_cell.length_b   1.000
_cell.length_c   1.000
_cell.angle_alpha   90.00
_cell.angle_beta   90.00
_cell.angle_gamma   90.00
#
_symmetry.space_group_name_H-M   'P 1'
#
loop_
_entity.id
_entity.type
_entity.pdbx_description
1 polymer ?
#
loop_
_entity_poly.entity_id
_entity_poly.type
_entity_poly.pdbx_seq_one_letter_code
_entity_poly.pdbx_strand_id
1 'polypeptide(L)'
;MTASNDIDTVKEAVKRVLEDSYRARCNDNYLILRVLEEMGFASYDLAKEEFELKLDKNDIEKMPAFESIRRTRQKLQEQGEYQASDLVQENQSVEREKIRKRMAQC
;
A
#
# COMPACT_ATOMS: atom_id res chain seq x y z
N MET A 1 15.23 15.31 -18.13
CA MET A 1 15.55 14.39 -17.01
C MET A 1 14.51 14.65 -15.94
N THR A 2 13.56 13.73 -15.67
CA THR A 2 12.78 13.59 -14.40
C THR A 2 11.62 12.62 -14.62
N ALA A 3 11.90 11.32 -14.58
CA ALA A 3 10.87 10.28 -14.38
C ALA A 3 11.16 9.46 -13.11
N SER A 4 12.24 9.81 -12.38
CA SER A 4 12.74 9.05 -11.22
C SER A 4 12.14 9.53 -9.89
N ASN A 5 11.46 10.67 -9.85
CA ASN A 5 11.03 11.27 -8.57
C ASN A 5 9.74 10.64 -8.02
N ASP A 6 8.83 10.19 -8.87
CA ASP A 6 7.51 9.75 -8.43
C ASP A 6 7.55 8.36 -7.76
N ILE A 7 8.35 7.44 -8.29
CA ILE A 7 8.47 6.07 -7.75
C ILE A 7 9.14 6.07 -6.38
N ASP A 8 10.20 6.86 -6.20
CA ASP A 8 10.88 6.98 -4.91
C ASP A 8 9.97 7.64 -3.88
N THR A 9 9.14 8.60 -4.30
CA THR A 9 8.16 9.27 -3.41
C THR A 9 7.12 8.29 -2.89
N VAL A 10 6.55 7.42 -3.75
CA VAL A 10 5.57 6.41 -3.32
C VAL A 10 6.20 5.40 -2.36
N LYS A 11 7.43 4.95 -2.64
CA LYS A 11 8.12 3.99 -1.77
C LYS A 11 8.38 4.56 -0.38
N GLU A 12 8.83 5.80 -0.30
CA GLU A 12 9.08 6.46 0.98
C GLU A 12 7.77 6.74 1.74
N ALA A 13 6.70 7.14 1.06
CA ALA A 13 5.38 7.29 1.68
C ALA A 13 4.87 5.96 2.26
N VAL A 14 5.03 4.85 1.52
CA VAL A 14 4.67 3.51 1.99
C VAL A 14 5.47 3.14 3.24
N LYS A 15 6.79 3.36 3.25
CA LYS A 15 7.62 3.05 4.43
C LYS A 15 7.16 3.83 5.67
N ARG A 16 6.96 5.14 5.56
CA ARG A 16 6.51 5.98 6.67
C ARG A 16 5.18 5.50 7.25
N VAL A 17 4.22 5.19 6.38
CA VAL A 17 2.91 4.68 6.81
C VAL A 17 3.01 3.31 7.49
N LEU A 18 3.88 2.43 6.99
CA LEU A 18 4.10 1.11 7.59
C LEU A 18 4.87 1.19 8.92
N GLU A 19 5.78 2.15 9.06
CA GLU A 19 6.47 2.44 10.30
C GLU A 19 5.49 2.93 11.37
N ASP A 20 4.67 3.93 11.03
CA ASP A 20 3.69 4.57 11.91
C ASP A 20 2.51 3.65 12.28
N SER A 21 2.00 2.84 11.34
CA SER A 21 0.77 2.09 11.54
C SER A 21 0.90 0.58 11.34
N TYR A 22 0.75 -0.15 12.44
CA TYR A 22 0.61 -1.61 12.41
C TYR A 22 -0.60 -2.07 11.58
N ARG A 23 -1.70 -1.31 11.62
CA ARG A 23 -2.91 -1.61 10.83
C ARG A 23 -2.63 -1.58 9.33
N ALA A 24 -1.79 -0.66 8.87
CA ALA A 24 -1.40 -0.57 7.45
C ALA A 24 -0.55 -1.75 6.97
N ARG A 25 0.18 -2.43 7.88
CA ARG A 25 0.93 -3.66 7.55
C ARG A 25 0.01 -4.81 7.19
N CYS A 26 -1.20 -4.81 7.72
CA CYS A 26 -2.15 -5.92 7.64
C CYS A 26 -3.35 -5.66 6.70
N ASN A 27 -3.61 -4.40 6.33
CA ASN A 27 -4.82 -4.01 5.60
C ASN A 27 -4.49 -3.12 4.39
N ASP A 28 -4.74 -3.65 3.19
CA ASP A 28 -4.50 -2.96 1.91
C ASP A 28 -5.26 -1.64 1.79
N ASN A 29 -6.56 -1.63 2.11
CA ASN A 29 -7.39 -0.44 1.97
C ASN A 29 -6.93 0.67 2.92
N TYR A 30 -6.62 0.31 4.16
CA TYR A 30 -6.12 1.27 5.14
C TYR A 30 -4.73 1.81 4.76
N LEU A 31 -3.83 0.95 4.26
CA LEU A 31 -2.54 1.38 3.73
C LEU A 31 -2.71 2.37 2.58
N ILE A 32 -3.57 2.06 1.61
CA ILE A 32 -3.80 2.91 0.43
C ILE A 32 -4.29 4.29 0.88
N LEU A 33 -5.30 4.35 1.74
CA LEU A 33 -5.87 5.61 2.20
C LEU A 33 -4.84 6.46 2.95
N ARG A 34 -4.02 5.86 3.81
CA ARG A 34 -2.96 6.55 4.55
C ARG A 34 -1.83 7.03 3.64
N VAL A 35 -1.47 6.26 2.61
CA VAL A 35 -0.46 6.69 1.63
C VAL A 35 -1.00 7.83 0.77
N LEU A 36 -2.27 7.78 0.37
CA LEU A 36 -2.90 8.90 -0.34
C LEU A 36 -2.95 10.15 0.54
N GLU A 37 -3.19 10.02 1.84
CA GLU A 37 -3.14 11.12 2.79
C GLU A 37 -1.73 11.71 2.93
N GLU A 38 -0.70 10.88 3.10
CA GLU A 38 0.71 11.32 3.17
C GLU A 38 1.14 12.06 1.88
N MET A 39 0.61 11.64 0.74
CA MET A 39 0.88 12.26 -0.57
C MET A 39 -0.03 13.46 -0.88
N GLY A 40 -0.95 13.83 0.02
CA GLY A 40 -1.82 15.00 -0.12
C GLY A 40 -3.07 14.79 -1.00
N PHE A 41 -3.33 13.57 -1.46
CA PHE A 41 -4.50 13.21 -2.27
C PHE A 41 -5.75 12.90 -1.44
N ALA A 42 -5.59 12.69 -0.13
CA ALA A 42 -6.68 12.44 0.80
C ALA A 42 -6.47 13.17 2.12
N SER A 43 -7.52 13.27 2.93
CA SER A 43 -7.41 13.65 4.34
C SER A 43 -8.40 12.89 5.18
N TYR A 44 -7.98 12.49 6.37
CA TYR A 44 -8.87 11.87 7.34
C TYR A 44 -9.69 12.94 8.09
N ASP A 45 -11.01 12.86 8.00
CA ASP A 45 -11.95 13.65 8.79
C ASP A 45 -12.20 12.94 10.13
N LEU A 46 -11.60 13.47 11.20
CA LEU A 46 -11.75 12.94 12.55
C LEU A 46 -13.20 13.05 13.09
N ALA A 47 -13.98 14.03 12.62
CA ALA A 47 -15.34 14.22 13.10
C ALA A 47 -16.32 13.21 12.50
N LYS A 48 -16.03 12.72 11.29
CA LYS A 48 -16.85 11.73 10.58
C LYS A 48 -16.27 10.32 10.61
N GLU A 49 -15.01 10.17 11.06
CA GLU A 49 -14.23 8.94 10.99
C GLU A 49 -14.05 8.40 9.56
N GLU A 50 -14.00 9.30 8.56
CA GLU A 50 -13.97 8.96 7.13
C GLU A 50 -12.77 9.59 6.41
N PHE A 51 -12.38 9.02 5.27
CA PHE A 51 -11.38 9.62 4.38
C PHE A 51 -12.06 10.39 3.26
N GLU A 52 -11.67 11.64 3.07
CA GLU A 52 -12.11 12.48 1.96
C GLU A 52 -11.00 12.60 0.92
N LEU A 53 -11.30 12.27 -0.34
CA LEU A 53 -10.38 12.45 -1.45
C LEU A 53 -10.34 13.91 -1.88
N LYS A 54 -9.13 14.46 -2.00
CA LYS A 54 -8.86 15.82 -2.47
C LYS A 54 -8.14 15.72 -3.81
N LEU A 55 -8.92 15.49 -4.86
CA LEU A 55 -8.39 15.31 -6.21
C LEU A 55 -8.86 16.44 -7.12
N ASP A 56 -7.93 17.13 -7.76
CA ASP A 56 -8.21 17.93 -8.94
C ASP A 56 -8.02 17.11 -10.24
N LYS A 57 -8.35 17.70 -11.40
CA LYS A 57 -8.20 17.01 -12.69
C LYS A 57 -6.75 16.64 -13.02
N ASN A 58 -5.77 17.41 -12.55
CA ASN A 58 -4.35 17.17 -12.76
C ASN A 58 -3.78 16.13 -11.78
N ASP A 59 -4.44 15.93 -10.64
CA ASP A 59 -4.01 14.99 -9.60
C ASP A 59 -4.34 13.53 -9.96
N ILE A 60 -5.36 13.31 -10.78
CA ILE A 60 -5.74 11.96 -11.24
C ILE A 60 -4.57 11.28 -11.97
N GLU A 61 -3.82 12.02 -12.78
CA GLU A 61 -2.67 11.49 -13.53
C GLU A 61 -1.43 11.28 -12.64
N LYS A 62 -1.36 11.96 -11.49
CA LYS A 62 -0.25 11.90 -10.53
C LYS A 62 -0.52 10.90 -9.39
N MET A 63 -1.75 10.46 -9.24
CA MET A 63 -2.13 9.56 -8.16
C MET A 63 -1.38 8.23 -8.29
N PRO A 64 -0.76 7.72 -7.22
CA PRO A 64 -0.10 6.43 -7.27
C PRO A 64 -1.11 5.33 -7.58
N ALA A 65 -0.72 4.41 -8.47
CA ALA A 65 -1.49 3.20 -8.69
C ALA A 65 -1.56 2.39 -7.38
N PHE A 66 -2.76 2.01 -6.98
CA PHE A 66 -2.99 1.27 -5.73
C PHE A 66 -2.22 -0.05 -5.68
N GLU A 67 -2.07 -0.73 -6.82
CA GLU A 67 -1.26 -1.93 -6.95
C GLU A 67 0.24 -1.66 -6.73
N SER A 68 0.75 -0.47 -7.06
CA SER A 68 2.14 -0.10 -6.76
C SER A 68 2.38 0.03 -5.26
N ILE A 69 1.43 0.62 -4.53
CA ILE A 69 1.46 0.73 -3.06
C ILE A 69 1.49 -0.68 -2.44
N ARG A 70 0.57 -1.55 -2.87
CA ARG A 70 0.44 -2.92 -2.38
C ARG A 70 1.69 -3.77 -2.65
N ARG A 71 2.22 -3.73 -3.88
CA ARG A 71 3.46 -4.43 -4.25
C ARG A 71 4.67 -3.92 -3.48
N THR A 72 4.71 -2.62 -3.19
CA THR A 72 5.81 -2.03 -2.40
C THR A 72 5.80 -2.57 -0.98
N ARG A 73 4.65 -2.59 -0.29
CA ARG A 73 4.55 -3.23 1.03
C ARG A 73 4.99 -4.69 0.96
N GLN A 74 4.49 -5.45 -0.03
CA GLN A 74 4.81 -6.86 -0.16
C GLN A 74 6.33 -7.09 -0.30
N LYS A 75 7.02 -6.29 -1.13
CA LYS A 75 8.48 -6.38 -1.29
C LYS A 75 9.22 -6.08 0.01
N LEU A 76 8.80 -5.07 0.78
CA LEU A 76 9.40 -4.75 2.07
C LEU A 76 9.19 -5.89 3.08
N GLN A 77 8.00 -6.49 3.10
CA GLN A 77 7.70 -7.65 3.95
C GLN A 77 8.49 -8.89 3.56
N GLU A 78 8.69 -9.14 2.27
CA GLU A 78 9.56 -10.22 1.77
C GLU A 78 11.03 -10.01 2.17
N GLN A 79 11.46 -8.78 2.43
CA GLN A 79 12.80 -8.43 2.90
C GLN A 79 12.97 -8.52 4.43
N GLY A 80 11.91 -8.86 5.17
CA GLY A 80 11.95 -8.89 6.64
C GLY A 80 11.45 -7.61 7.31
N GLU A 81 11.13 -6.55 6.56
CA GLU A 81 10.70 -5.26 7.11
C GLU A 81 9.18 -5.16 7.28
N TYR A 82 8.71 -4.41 8.29
CA TYR A 82 7.29 -4.10 8.52
C TYR A 82 6.35 -5.31 8.45
N GLN A 83 6.74 -6.40 9.11
CA GLN A 83 5.98 -7.65 9.12
C GLN A 83 4.52 -7.43 9.56
N ALA A 84 3.61 -8.04 8.81
CA ALA A 84 2.21 -8.17 9.19
C ALA A 84 2.08 -9.15 10.37
N SER A 85 0.90 -9.22 10.99
CA SER A 85 0.62 -10.27 11.98
C SER A 85 0.81 -11.66 11.38
N ASP A 86 1.25 -12.63 12.19
CA ASP A 86 1.42 -14.03 11.81
C ASP A 86 0.21 -14.62 11.05
N LEU A 87 -1.01 -14.30 11.50
CA LEU A 87 -2.27 -14.71 10.85
C LEU A 87 -2.41 -14.20 9.41
N VAL A 88 -1.99 -12.97 9.14
CA VAL A 88 -2.08 -12.36 7.81
C VAL A 88 -0.98 -12.93 6.91
N GLN A 89 0.21 -13.16 7.45
CA GLN A 89 1.30 -13.82 6.72
C GLN A 89 0.94 -15.25 6.31
N GLU A 90 0.33 -16.01 7.23
CA GLU A 90 -0.12 -17.39 6.97
C GLU A 90 -1.20 -17.43 5.88
N ASN A 91 -2.21 -16.55 5.97
CA ASN A 91 -3.23 -16.45 4.93
C ASN A 91 -2.63 -16.10 3.55
N GLN A 92 -1.64 -15.19 3.51
CA GLN A 92 -0.97 -14.83 2.26
C GLN A 92 -0.12 -15.96 1.69
N SER A 93 0.57 -16.74 2.53
CA SER A 93 1.37 -17.88 2.07
C SER A 93 0.48 -19.00 1.50
N VAL A 94 -0.66 -19.26 2.14
CA VAL A 94 -1.67 -20.20 1.66
C VAL A 94 -2.23 -19.80 0.30
N GLU A 95 -2.60 -18.53 0.12
CA GLU A 95 -3.12 -18.03 -1.17
C GLU A 95 -2.07 -18.09 -2.29
N ARG A 96 -0.81 -17.74 -1.99
CA ARG A 96 0.30 -17.87 -2.96
C ARG A 96 0.51 -19.32 -3.38
N GLU A 97 0.44 -20.26 -2.44
CA GLU A 97 0.59 -21.68 -2.73
C GLU A 97 -0.58 -22.21 -3.58
N LYS A 98 -1.81 -21.75 -3.34
CA LYS A 98 -2.96 -22.07 -4.20
C LYS A 98 -2.75 -21.57 -5.63
N ILE A 99 -2.27 -20.33 -5.79
CA ILE A 99 -1.96 -19.75 -7.11
C ILE A 99 -0.87 -20.57 -7.80
N ARG A 100 0.21 -20.93 -7.09
CA ARG A 100 1.31 -21.74 -7.63
C ARG A 100 0.82 -23.10 -8.13
N LYS A 101 0.01 -23.80 -7.33
CA LYS A 101 -0.58 -25.09 -7.72
C LYS A 101 -1.48 -24.96 -8.94
N ARG A 102 -2.28 -23.90 -9.03
CA ARG A 102 -3.13 -23.63 -10.20
C ARG A 102 -2.32 -23.36 -11.47
N MET A 103 -1.24 -22.60 -11.36
CA MET A 103 -0.33 -22.30 -12.48
C MET A 103 0.44 -23.53 -12.96
N ALA A 104 0.76 -24.48 -12.07
CA ALA A 104 1.43 -25.73 -12.43
C ALA A 104 0.50 -26.77 -13.09
N GLN A 105 -0.82 -26.51 -13.10
CA GLN A 105 -1.84 -27.37 -13.72
C GLN A 105 -2.31 -26.85 -15.09
N CYS A 106 -1.77 -25.72 -15.55
CA CYS A 106 -1.96 -25.18 -16.90
C CYS A 106 -0.73 -25.48 -17.76
#